data_AF-A0A7V1I5D5-F1
#
_entry.id   AF-A0A7V1I5D5-F1
#
_cell.length_a   1.000
_cell.length_b   1.000
_cell.length_c   1.000
_cell.angle_alpha   90.00
_cell.angle_beta   90.00
_cell.angle_gamma   90.00
#
_symmetry.space_group_name_H-M   'P 1'
#
loop_
_entity.id
_entity.type
_entity.pdbx_description
1 polymer ?
#
loop_
_entity_poly.entity_id
_entity_poly.type
_entity_poly.pdbx_seq_one_letter_code
_entity_poly.pdbx_strand_id
1 'polypeptide(L)'
;MSVRKEVTKALERARREREIGHSLDAEVKILPPPALTPVLESYLKDLPEIFIVSHVELAEKLSEINFESETIPGLKIMVKAYNYSKCERCWRRQPSVGKDEIYPTICDRCVKVMQSLTN
;
A
#
# COMPACT_ATOMS: atom_id res chain seq x y z
N MET A 1 -7.25 12.35 -11.30
CA MET A 1 -6.58 11.16 -10.71
C MET A 1 -5.21 10.91 -11.37
N SER A 2 -4.26 11.84 -11.24
CA SER A 2 -2.92 11.71 -11.84
C SER A 2 -1.99 10.83 -10.99
N VAL A 3 -1.96 11.02 -9.66
CA VAL A 3 -1.09 10.25 -8.73
C VAL A 3 -1.34 8.74 -8.81
N ARG A 4 -2.61 8.30 -8.85
CA ARG A 4 -2.93 6.86 -9.00
C ARG A 4 -2.32 6.25 -10.25
N LYS A 5 -2.29 6.98 -11.37
CA LYS A 5 -1.68 6.49 -12.62
C LYS A 5 -0.17 6.33 -12.44
N GLU A 6 0.48 7.27 -11.77
CA GLU A 6 1.92 7.20 -11.49
C GLU A 6 2.27 6.06 -10.54
N VAL A 7 1.47 5.83 -9.48
CA VAL A 7 1.63 4.65 -8.61
C VAL A 7 1.44 3.34 -9.39
N THR A 8 0.48 3.30 -10.33
CA THR A 8 0.27 2.12 -11.18
C THR A 8 1.50 1.84 -12.05
N LYS A 9 2.09 2.86 -12.67
CA LYS A 9 3.34 2.73 -13.43
C LYS A 9 4.50 2.24 -12.56
N ALA A 10 4.64 2.77 -11.33
CA ALA A 10 5.65 2.32 -10.38
C ALA A 10 5.47 0.84 -10.01
N LEU A 11 4.23 0.40 -9.76
CA LEU A 11 3.92 -1.02 -9.50
C LEU A 11 4.24 -1.91 -10.70
N GLU A 12 3.94 -1.48 -11.93
CA GLU A 12 4.28 -2.21 -13.15
C GLU A 12 5.79 -2.33 -13.37
N ARG A 13 6.55 -1.30 -12.98
CA ARG A 13 8.02 -1.36 -13.00
C ARG A 13 8.54 -2.39 -11.99
N ALA A 14 8.09 -2.32 -10.74
CA ALA A 14 8.48 -3.26 -9.69
C ALA A 14 8.13 -4.73 -10.04
N ARG A 15 7.02 -4.97 -10.74
CA ARG A 15 6.68 -6.31 -11.28
C ARG A 15 7.67 -6.77 -12.36
N ARG A 16 8.05 -5.88 -13.28
CA ARG A 16 9.03 -6.19 -14.34
C ARG A 16 10.41 -6.50 -13.75
N GLU A 17 10.78 -5.79 -12.70
CA GLU A 17 12.03 -5.99 -11.94
C GLU A 17 11.95 -7.17 -10.95
N ARG A 18 10.80 -7.86 -10.89
CA ARG A 18 10.53 -9.02 -10.01
C ARG A 18 10.64 -8.72 -8.50
N GLU A 19 10.52 -7.45 -8.11
CA GLU A 19 10.46 -7.06 -6.70
C GLU A 19 9.15 -7.49 -6.05
N ILE A 20 8.05 -7.47 -6.82
CA ILE A 20 6.71 -7.86 -6.36
C ILE A 20 6.02 -8.77 -7.38
N GLY A 21 5.15 -9.66 -6.90
CA GLY A 21 4.25 -10.45 -7.74
C GLY A 21 2.92 -9.72 -7.98
N HIS A 22 2.09 -9.63 -6.95
CA HIS A 22 0.79 -8.93 -7.00
C HIS A 22 0.89 -7.54 -6.35
N SER A 23 -0.01 -6.60 -6.69
CA SER A 23 0.01 -5.26 -6.06
C SER A 23 -0.27 -5.33 -4.55
N LEU A 24 -1.13 -6.27 -4.13
CA LEU A 24 -1.37 -6.57 -2.72
C LEU A 24 -0.15 -7.18 -2.00
N ASP A 25 0.91 -7.55 -2.70
CA ASP A 25 2.17 -7.91 -2.04
C ASP A 25 3.06 -6.69 -1.74
N ALA A 26 2.64 -5.48 -2.14
CA ALA A 26 3.48 -4.29 -2.11
C ALA A 26 3.15 -3.33 -0.96
N GLU A 27 4.20 -2.63 -0.54
CA GLU A 27 4.17 -1.35 0.17
C GLU A 27 4.58 -0.25 -0.80
N VAL A 28 3.86 0.87 -0.77
CA VAL A 28 4.16 2.06 -1.58
C VAL A 28 4.48 3.22 -0.65
N LYS A 29 5.71 3.71 -0.69
CA LYS A 29 6.08 4.97 -0.03
C LYS A 29 6.09 6.09 -1.06
N ILE A 30 5.41 7.16 -0.75
CA ILE A 30 5.27 8.32 -1.63
C ILE A 30 5.97 9.49 -0.97
N LEU A 31 6.90 10.11 -1.69
CA LEU A 31 7.42 11.42 -1.39
C LEU A 31 6.72 12.42 -2.33
N PRO A 32 5.66 13.09 -1.85
CA PRO A 32 4.89 14.00 -2.69
C PRO A 32 5.56 15.37 -2.79
N PRO A 33 5.32 16.12 -3.88
CA PRO A 33 5.64 17.54 -3.92
C PRO A 33 4.75 18.31 -2.93
N PRO A 34 5.21 19.47 -2.39
CA PRO A 34 4.49 20.22 -1.35
C PRO A 34 3.02 20.54 -1.68
N ALA A 35 2.71 20.76 -2.96
CA ALA A 35 1.36 21.06 -3.41
C ALA A 35 0.37 19.87 -3.27
N LEU A 36 0.86 18.64 -3.25
CA LEU A 36 0.04 17.42 -3.16
C LEU A 36 -0.01 16.83 -1.74
N THR A 37 0.92 17.20 -0.86
CA THR A 37 1.02 16.64 0.49
C THR A 37 -0.29 16.73 1.28
N PRO A 38 -0.96 17.90 1.40
CA PRO A 38 -2.16 18.01 2.25
C PRO A 38 -3.30 17.13 1.75
N VAL A 39 -3.45 17.02 0.42
CA VAL A 39 -4.48 16.17 -0.18
C VAL A 39 -4.18 14.70 0.09
N LEU A 40 -2.94 14.25 -0.12
CA LEU A 40 -2.59 12.85 0.12
C LEU A 40 -2.69 12.47 1.61
N GLU A 41 -2.33 13.37 2.51
CA GLU A 41 -2.50 13.19 3.96
C GLU A 41 -3.97 13.01 4.33
N SER A 42 -4.86 13.84 3.76
CA SER A 42 -6.30 13.76 4.03
C SER A 42 -6.93 12.42 3.63
N TYR A 43 -6.35 11.72 2.64
CA TYR A 43 -6.81 10.41 2.16
C TYR A 43 -5.92 9.24 2.58
N LEU A 44 -4.94 9.44 3.47
CA LEU A 44 -3.88 8.45 3.74
C LEU A 44 -4.42 7.06 4.10
N LYS A 45 -5.53 6.99 4.85
CA LYS A 45 -6.17 5.73 5.25
C LYS A 45 -6.83 4.98 4.08
N ASP A 46 -7.26 5.71 3.05
CA ASP A 46 -7.94 5.18 1.87
C ASP A 46 -6.95 4.84 0.74
N LEU A 47 -5.75 5.44 0.73
CA LEU A 47 -4.74 5.23 -0.31
C LEU A 47 -4.42 3.75 -0.60
N PRO A 48 -4.27 2.85 0.40
CA PRO A 48 -4.04 1.44 0.12
C PRO A 48 -5.16 0.79 -0.71
N GLU A 49 -6.40 1.24 -0.55
CA GLU A 49 -7.54 0.79 -1.33
C GLU A 49 -7.54 1.41 -2.73
N ILE A 50 -7.28 2.71 -2.83
CA ILE A 50 -7.21 3.45 -4.09
C ILE A 50 -6.11 2.88 -5.02
N PHE A 51 -4.97 2.50 -4.44
CA PHE A 51 -3.82 1.93 -5.17
C PHE A 51 -3.82 0.40 -5.24
N ILE A 52 -4.74 -0.27 -4.52
CA ILE A 52 -4.86 -1.73 -4.48
C ILE A 52 -3.55 -2.39 -4.02
N VAL A 53 -3.01 -1.88 -2.90
CA VAL A 53 -1.77 -2.36 -2.27
C VAL A 53 -2.00 -2.69 -0.80
N SER A 54 -1.02 -3.33 -0.16
CA SER A 54 -1.15 -3.68 1.26
C SER A 54 -0.86 -2.53 2.20
N HIS A 55 0.09 -1.66 1.84
CA HIS A 55 0.47 -0.51 2.67
C HIS A 55 0.83 0.71 1.83
N VAL A 56 0.51 1.89 2.36
CA VAL A 56 0.92 3.18 1.80
C VAL A 56 1.42 4.06 2.93
N GLU A 57 2.55 4.71 2.70
CA GLU A 57 3.15 5.67 3.61
C GLU A 57 3.51 6.95 2.85
N LEU A 58 3.30 8.12 3.46
CA LEU A 58 3.87 9.37 2.97
C LEU A 58 5.19 9.59 3.69
N ALA A 59 6.27 9.65 2.92
CA ALA A 59 7.63 9.78 3.45
C ALA A 59 8.13 11.22 3.26
N GLU A 60 8.84 11.75 4.25
CA GLU A 60 9.59 13.01 4.11
C GLU A 60 10.90 12.81 3.34
N LYS A 61 11.44 11.58 3.38
CA LYS A 61 12.63 11.16 2.64
C LYS A 61 12.51 9.69 2.27
N LEU A 62 12.95 9.34 1.06
CA LEU A 62 13.07 7.96 0.61
C LEU A 62 14.53 7.52 0.70
N SER A 63 14.77 6.31 1.22
CA SER A 63 16.09 5.66 1.20
C SER A 63 16.47 5.19 -0.20
N GLU A 64 15.47 4.95 -1.04
CA GLU A 64 15.61 4.48 -2.41
C GLU A 64 14.45 5.00 -3.24
N ILE A 65 14.71 5.33 -4.50
CA ILE A 65 13.69 5.80 -5.46
C ILE A 65 13.73 4.85 -6.64
N ASN A 66 12.69 4.04 -6.81
CA ASN A 66 12.54 3.18 -7.99
C ASN A 66 11.59 3.79 -9.04
N PHE A 67 10.88 4.87 -8.70
CA PHE A 67 10.10 5.61 -9.68
C PHE A 67 10.05 7.11 -9.37
N GLU A 68 10.31 7.93 -10.38
CA GLU A 68 10.10 9.38 -10.36
C GLU A 68 9.13 9.74 -11.49
N SER A 69 8.13 10.56 -11.17
CA SER A 69 7.08 10.89 -12.13
C SER A 69 7.56 11.89 -13.17
N GLU A 70 7.36 11.56 -14.43
CA GLU A 70 7.59 12.48 -15.56
C GLU A 70 6.46 13.51 -15.71
N THR A 71 5.27 13.21 -15.17
CA THR A 71 4.07 14.05 -15.34
C THR A 71 3.78 14.93 -14.14
N ILE A 72 4.27 14.55 -12.95
CA ILE A 72 4.09 15.28 -11.70
C ILE A 72 5.48 15.61 -11.14
N PRO A 73 6.02 16.81 -11.44
CA PRO A 73 7.35 17.20 -10.98
C PRO A 73 7.50 17.07 -9.46
N GLY A 74 8.57 16.40 -9.03
CA GLY A 74 8.89 16.19 -7.61
C GLY A 74 8.14 15.02 -6.94
N LEU A 75 7.24 14.32 -7.65
CA LEU A 75 6.62 13.11 -7.13
C LEU A 75 7.58 11.92 -7.28
N LYS A 76 8.00 11.36 -6.14
CA LYS A 76 8.85 10.18 -6.08
C LYS A 76 8.13 9.06 -5.35
N ILE A 77 8.29 7.84 -5.86
CA ILE A 77 7.61 6.66 -5.37
C ILE A 77 8.65 5.57 -5.16
N MET A 78 8.56 4.91 -4.02
CA MET A 78 9.27 3.68 -3.73
C MET A 78 8.24 2.56 -3.57
N VAL A 79 8.36 1.52 -4.38
CA VAL A 79 7.60 0.28 -4.25
C VAL A 79 8.48 -0.79 -3.65
N LYS A 80 8.04 -1.54 -2.64
CA LYS A 80 8.77 -2.70 -2.12
C LYS A 80 7.83 -3.85 -1.79
N ALA A 81 8.36 -5.07 -1.74
CA ALA A 81 7.63 -6.20 -1.17
C ALA A 81 7.33 -5.95 0.32
N TYR A 82 6.07 -6.12 0.70
CA TYR A 82 5.60 -5.96 2.07
C TYR A 82 5.57 -7.32 2.76
N ASN A 83 6.69 -7.73 3.36
CA ASN A 83 6.97 -9.12 3.78
C ASN A 83 6.19 -9.62 5.01
N TYR A 84 4.95 -9.20 5.20
CA TYR A 84 4.06 -9.73 6.23
C TYR A 84 3.20 -10.89 5.70
N SER A 85 2.60 -11.63 6.63
CA SER A 85 1.68 -12.71 6.34
C SER A 85 0.45 -12.21 5.57
N LYS A 86 0.00 -13.01 4.60
CA LYS A 86 -1.17 -12.72 3.76
C LYS A 86 -2.44 -13.06 4.53
N CYS A 87 -3.38 -12.13 4.60
CA CYS A 87 -4.73 -12.37 5.11
C CYS A 87 -5.53 -13.20 4.10
N GLU A 88 -6.11 -14.32 4.53
CA GLU A 88 -6.85 -15.22 3.62
C GLU A 88 -8.17 -14.62 3.11
N ARG A 89 -8.73 -13.63 3.82
CA ARG A 89 -10.01 -13.01 3.47
C ARG A 89 -9.89 -11.81 2.53
N CYS A 90 -8.95 -10.89 2.78
CA CYS A 90 -8.79 -9.69 1.95
C CYS A 90 -7.54 -9.70 1.06
N TRP A 91 -6.71 -10.74 1.18
CA TRP A 91 -5.47 -10.97 0.43
C TRP A 91 -4.39 -9.90 0.59
N ARG A 92 -4.60 -8.89 1.44
CA ARG A 92 -3.56 -7.96 1.86
C ARG A 92 -2.60 -8.66 2.83
N ARG A 93 -1.33 -8.31 2.72
CA ARG A 93 -0.31 -8.60 3.71
C ARG A 93 -0.44 -7.60 4.84
N GLN A 94 -0.50 -8.09 6.07
CA GLN A 94 -0.69 -7.24 7.25
C GLN A 94 0.09 -7.80 8.44
N PRO A 95 0.73 -6.95 9.26
CA PRO A 95 1.42 -7.37 10.48
C PRO A 95 0.50 -7.96 11.54
N SER A 96 -0.81 -7.75 11.40
CA SER A 96 -1.80 -8.24 12.36
C SER A 96 -2.28 -9.67 12.08
N VAL A 97 -1.93 -10.27 10.94
CA VAL A 97 -2.32 -11.68 10.66
C VAL A 97 -1.64 -12.58 11.69
N GLY A 98 -2.42 -13.46 12.34
CA GLY A 98 -1.94 -14.34 13.41
C GLY A 98 -2.04 -13.76 14.82
N LYS A 99 -2.57 -12.53 15.00
CA LYS A 99 -2.72 -11.93 16.33
C LYS A 99 -4.01 -12.31 17.06
N ASP A 100 -5.04 -12.72 16.35
CA ASP A 100 -6.31 -13.16 16.93
C ASP A 100 -6.34 -14.68 17.07
N GLU A 101 -6.68 -15.19 18.25
CA GLU A 101 -6.68 -16.63 18.54
C GLU A 101 -7.84 -17.37 17.84
N ILE A 102 -8.96 -16.69 17.61
CA ILE A 102 -10.17 -17.27 16.98
C ILE A 102 -10.00 -17.30 15.46
N TYR A 103 -9.40 -16.25 14.89
CA TYR A 103 -9.18 -16.09 13.45
C TYR A 103 -7.68 -15.88 13.11
N PRO A 104 -6.83 -16.90 13.26
CA PRO A 104 -5.37 -16.75 13.14
C PRO A 104 -4.89 -16.47 11.70
N THR A 105 -5.73 -16.69 10.68
CA THR A 105 -5.32 -16.53 9.26
C THR A 105 -5.75 -15.20 8.65
N ILE A 106 -6.41 -14.31 9.40
CA ILE A 106 -6.93 -13.03 8.89
C ILE A 106 -6.38 -11.84 9.68
N CYS A 107 -6.47 -10.65 9.10
CA CYS A 107 -6.02 -9.40 9.74
C CYS A 107 -7.11 -8.78 10.62
N ASP A 108 -6.74 -7.85 11.52
CA ASP A 108 -7.66 -7.20 12.47
C ASP A 108 -8.88 -6.54 11.79
N ARG A 109 -8.68 -5.95 10.59
CA ARG A 109 -9.79 -5.41 9.78
C ARG A 109 -10.81 -6.51 9.46
N CYS A 110 -10.33 -7.69 9.07
CA CYS A 110 -11.19 -8.81 8.73
C CYS A 110 -11.83 -9.42 9.97
N VAL A 111 -11.10 -9.52 11.09
CA VAL A 111 -11.62 -9.96 12.39
C VAL A 111 -12.83 -9.12 12.82
N LYS A 112 -12.69 -7.79 12.82
CA LYS A 112 -13.78 -6.87 13.20
C LYS A 112 -15.06 -7.10 12.42
N VAL A 113 -14.93 -7.37 11.11
CA VAL A 113 -16.09 -7.62 10.24
C VAL A 113 -16.67 -9.02 10.49
N MET A 114 -15.85 -10.03 10.78
CA MET A 114 -16.37 -11.35 11.15
C MET A 114 -17.15 -11.29 12.46
N GLN A 115 -16.63 -10.58 13.46
CA GLN A 115 -17.28 -10.39 14.76
C GLN A 115 -18.61 -9.63 14.65
N SER A 116 -18.74 -8.69 13.71
CA SER A 116 -20.00 -7.97 13.51
C SER A 116 -21.12 -8.80 12.88
N LEU A 117 -20.81 -9.97 12.31
CA LEU A 117 -21.80 -10.86 11.68
C LEU A 117 -22.34 -11.93 12.62
N THR A 118 -21.71 -12.11 13.79
CA THR A 118 -22.08 -13.08 14.81
C THR A 118 -22.95 -12.50 15.93
N ASN A 119 -23.32 -11.22 15.80
CA ASN A 119 -24.26 -10.51 16.68
C ASN A 119 -25.64 -10.38 16.06
#